data_AF-A0A954FK16-F1
#
_entry.id   AF-A0A954FK16-F1
#
_cell.length_a   1.000
_cell.length_b   1.000
_cell.length_c   1.000
_cell.angle_alpha   90.00
_cell.angle_beta   90.00
_cell.angle_gamma   90.00
#
_symmetry.space_group_name_H-M   'P 1'
#
loop_
_entity.id
_entity.type
_entity.pdbx_description
1 polymer ?
#
loop_
_entity_poly.entity_id
_entity_poly.type
_entity_poly.pdbx_seq_one_letter_code
_entity_poly.pdbx_strand_id
1 'polypeptide(L)'
;MLDDANTLLILAVILVAGTLSGVIAKSCHLPSVTGQILAGVLMGASVFRVLNEEGIHSLDALVKFALGLMAVAVGSHLNFRRLRAARRRLFWLVVLEATLTPVLVYSGVILFSSTTWYTALLLATIAISTAPATVLALVKETDSRGAFVTTLLAGVALNNLLCIILFEIARTIAKTAIHPTGVFVPADLIQPLSQIGKSLVVGLVIGVALILLTKRVVRPDRLSALSLIAILLTAGLSAHLGLSVLLACLCFGVTLANLSPDREEIGHRVFESFESAIFAVFFTVAGMELKFDTLAIGGLLATITFAMRGIGKVSAGYLGMKFAGATPRFRQWLGISLIPQAGLAVGLMLLVTEDPDFASIRELFLAVVLTVVLLNEIIGPILTRMGLRRSGDFGRDRARVLDFLSEHNITTTLKGPSKEEAIRELVELAVSVNKLSVDTDYLFAEVMKAESVASTCVGEGLALPHARLDVGNKIVGAMGISHNGLNLDTPDGRPVHCMVLILTPKSMPERHLEVLSALAASIGRDDSIQSALYHIDSPAHADELLHLDEQFEGWNYYLDEGEPRRPV
;
A
#
# COMPACT_ATOMS: atom_id res chain seq x y z
N MET A 1 35.34 -11.35 15.32
CA MET A 1 35.13 -10.11 14.55
C MET A 1 35.43 -10.41 13.10
N LEU A 2 34.62 -9.89 12.18
CA LEU A 2 34.72 -10.13 10.73
C LEU A 2 35.33 -8.94 9.99
N ASP A 3 36.13 -8.12 10.66
CA ASP A 3 36.62 -6.84 10.13
C ASP A 3 37.52 -7.00 8.89
N ASP A 4 38.28 -8.10 8.81
CA ASP A 4 39.12 -8.45 7.65
C ASP A 4 38.41 -9.39 6.66
N ALA A 5 37.15 -9.73 6.91
CA ALA A 5 36.40 -10.63 6.04
C ALA A 5 36.02 -9.92 4.73
N ASN A 6 36.06 -10.65 3.62
CA ASN A 6 35.56 -10.10 2.36
C ASN A 6 34.03 -9.85 2.43
N THR A 7 33.54 -8.94 1.61
CA THR A 7 32.13 -8.53 1.58
C THR A 7 31.16 -9.68 1.34
N LEU A 8 31.57 -10.74 0.62
CA LEU A 8 30.73 -11.91 0.39
C LEU A 8 30.51 -12.74 1.67
N LEU A 9 31.57 -12.93 2.47
CA LEU A 9 31.47 -13.62 3.75
C LEU A 9 30.64 -12.79 4.74
N ILE A 10 30.85 -11.47 4.78
CA ILE A 10 30.04 -10.55 5.57
C ILE A 10 28.56 -10.69 5.20
N LEU A 11 28.25 -10.65 3.91
CA LEU A 11 26.89 -10.78 3.39
C LEU A 11 26.26 -12.14 3.75
N ALA A 12 27.01 -13.23 3.64
CA ALA A 12 26.53 -14.56 4.00
C ALA A 12 26.17 -14.65 5.49
N VAL A 13 27.00 -14.10 6.38
CA VAL A 13 26.74 -14.08 7.83
C VAL A 13 25.51 -13.24 8.16
N ILE A 14 25.39 -12.05 7.57
CA ILE A 14 24.22 -11.19 7.73
C ILE A 14 22.96 -11.91 7.26
N LEU A 15 23.00 -12.54 6.08
CA LEU A 15 21.86 -13.25 5.53
C LEU A 15 21.45 -14.42 6.43
N VAL A 16 22.39 -15.24 6.92
CA VAL A 16 22.10 -16.35 7.84
C VAL A 16 21.50 -15.83 9.15
N ALA A 17 22.12 -14.83 9.76
CA ALA A 17 21.65 -14.27 11.03
C ALA A 17 20.25 -13.66 10.89
N GLY A 18 20.04 -12.85 9.85
CA GLY A 18 18.76 -12.21 9.57
C GLY A 18 17.65 -13.21 9.24
N THR A 19 17.92 -14.18 8.38
CA THR A 19 16.93 -15.21 8.00
C THR A 19 16.55 -16.09 9.19
N LEU A 20 17.53 -16.61 9.95
CA LEU A 20 17.27 -17.44 11.12
C LEU A 20 16.48 -16.68 12.18
N SER A 21 16.86 -15.43 12.47
CA SER A 21 16.17 -14.60 13.46
C SER A 21 14.77 -14.22 13.01
N GLY A 22 14.56 -13.99 11.71
CA GLY A 22 13.24 -13.80 11.12
C GLY A 22 12.33 -15.02 11.25
N VAL A 23 12.87 -16.24 11.06
CA VAL A 23 12.15 -17.50 11.29
C VAL A 23 11.81 -17.67 12.77
N ILE A 24 12.76 -17.41 13.68
CA ILE A 24 12.54 -17.48 15.13
C ILE A 24 11.43 -16.50 15.54
N ALA A 25 11.46 -15.26 15.05
CA ALA A 25 10.44 -14.26 15.33
C ALA A 25 9.04 -14.73 14.88
N LYS A 26 8.94 -15.31 13.68
CA LYS A 26 7.68 -15.92 13.18
C LYS A 26 7.18 -17.02 14.10
N SER A 27 8.05 -17.92 14.56
CA SER A 27 7.72 -18.97 15.53
C SER A 27 7.20 -18.40 16.87
N CYS A 28 7.65 -17.21 17.24
CA CYS A 28 7.15 -16.45 18.40
C CYS A 28 5.93 -15.56 18.09
N HIS A 29 5.28 -15.71 16.93
CA HIS A 29 4.14 -14.90 16.46
C HIS A 29 4.46 -13.41 16.20
N LEU A 30 5.74 -13.04 16.11
CA LEU A 30 6.20 -11.70 15.75
C LEU A 30 6.45 -11.60 14.23
N PRO A 31 6.47 -10.38 13.66
CA PRO A 31 6.91 -10.16 12.29
C PRO A 31 8.35 -10.64 12.04
N SER A 32 8.62 -11.20 10.87
CA SER A 32 10.01 -11.58 10.52
C SER A 32 10.95 -10.38 10.47
N VAL A 33 10.45 -9.23 10.02
CA VAL A 33 11.17 -7.95 9.99
C VAL A 33 11.69 -7.57 11.38
N THR A 34 10.87 -7.76 12.43
CA THR A 34 11.29 -7.50 13.82
C THR A 34 12.48 -8.40 14.22
N GLY A 35 12.44 -9.69 13.86
CA GLY A 35 13.56 -10.61 14.10
C GLY A 35 14.84 -10.24 13.35
N GLN A 36 14.72 -9.81 12.09
CA GLN A 36 15.84 -9.37 11.26
C GLN A 36 16.50 -8.10 11.80
N ILE A 37 15.71 -7.13 12.26
CA ILE A 37 16.20 -5.89 12.88
C ILE A 37 16.91 -6.22 14.20
N LEU A 38 16.31 -7.07 15.05
CA LEU A 38 16.94 -7.48 16.30
C LEU A 38 18.27 -8.22 16.07
N ALA A 39 18.35 -9.06 15.03
CA ALA A 39 19.63 -9.68 14.64
C ALA A 39 20.69 -8.62 14.31
N GLY A 40 20.30 -7.59 13.56
CA GLY A 40 21.15 -6.46 13.23
C GLY A 40 21.62 -5.70 14.46
N VAL A 41 20.71 -5.39 15.38
CA VAL A 41 21.02 -4.72 16.65
C VAL A 41 22.04 -5.50 17.47
N LEU A 42 21.88 -6.83 17.56
CA LEU A 42 22.83 -7.70 18.26
C LEU A 42 24.19 -7.73 17.56
N MET A 43 24.22 -7.80 16.22
CA MET A 43 25.45 -7.80 15.44
C MET A 43 26.16 -6.44 15.39
N GLY A 44 25.42 -5.36 15.57
CA GLY A 44 25.85 -3.98 15.40
C GLY A 44 26.89 -3.52 16.42
N ALA A 45 27.37 -2.29 16.20
CA ALA A 45 28.46 -1.70 16.97
C ALA A 45 28.16 -1.53 18.47
N SER A 46 26.89 -1.54 18.84
CA SER A 46 26.44 -1.29 20.22
C SER A 46 26.39 -2.54 21.10
N VAL A 47 26.38 -3.75 20.53
CA VAL A 47 26.21 -5.00 21.30
C VAL A 47 27.40 -5.94 21.11
N PHE A 48 27.44 -6.73 20.02
CA PHE A 48 28.52 -7.71 19.81
C PHE A 48 29.65 -7.22 18.91
N ARG A 49 29.50 -6.07 18.22
CA ARG A 49 30.52 -5.49 17.32
C ARG A 49 31.07 -6.52 16.34
N VAL A 50 30.17 -7.22 15.65
CA VAL A 50 30.55 -8.28 14.70
C VAL A 50 31.28 -7.68 13.49
N LEU A 51 30.88 -6.47 13.09
CA LEU A 51 31.51 -5.64 12.05
C LEU A 51 31.81 -4.24 12.60
N ASN A 52 32.93 -3.66 12.16
CA ASN A 52 33.24 -2.24 12.28
C ASN A 52 32.42 -1.37 11.30
N GLU A 53 32.54 -0.04 11.42
CA GLU A 53 31.83 0.91 10.56
C GLU A 53 32.21 0.76 9.07
N GLU A 54 33.48 0.46 8.77
CA GLU A 54 33.95 0.24 7.40
C GLU A 54 33.27 -0.99 6.74
N GLY A 55 33.11 -2.07 7.49
CA GLY A 55 32.41 -3.28 7.06
C GLY A 55 30.93 -3.00 6.74
N ILE A 56 30.27 -2.16 7.54
CA ILE A 56 28.88 -1.73 7.27
C ILE A 56 28.84 -0.83 6.02
N HIS A 57 29.77 0.12 5.89
CA HIS A 57 29.86 1.00 4.71
C HIS A 57 30.11 0.23 3.41
N SER A 58 30.81 -0.91 3.46
CA SER A 58 31.01 -1.78 2.30
C SER A 58 29.70 -2.33 1.70
N LEU A 59 28.59 -2.26 2.46
CA LEU A 59 27.26 -2.74 2.06
C LEU A 59 26.34 -1.64 1.51
N ASP A 60 26.79 -0.37 1.48
CA ASP A 60 25.95 0.78 1.10
C ASP A 60 25.33 0.62 -0.30
N ALA A 61 26.09 0.11 -1.27
CA ALA A 61 25.57 -0.17 -2.61
C ALA A 61 24.42 -1.19 -2.60
N LEU A 62 24.50 -2.20 -1.74
CA LEU A 62 23.47 -3.23 -1.58
C LEU A 62 22.24 -2.67 -0.86
N VAL A 63 22.42 -1.85 0.17
CA VAL A 63 21.32 -1.16 0.86
C VAL A 63 20.56 -0.23 -0.09
N LYS A 64 21.27 0.56 -0.90
CA LYS A 64 20.67 1.42 -1.93
C LYS A 64 19.90 0.62 -2.99
N PHE A 65 20.45 -0.51 -3.41
CA PHE A 65 19.75 -1.42 -4.32
C PHE A 65 18.47 -1.99 -3.68
N ALA A 66 18.54 -2.46 -2.43
CA ALA A 66 17.39 -2.98 -1.70
C ALA A 66 16.27 -1.92 -1.53
N LEU A 67 16.65 -0.69 -1.16
CA LEU A 67 15.74 0.47 -1.09
C LEU A 67 15.09 0.76 -2.43
N GLY A 68 15.87 0.73 -3.52
CA GLY A 68 15.36 0.89 -4.88
C GLY A 68 14.33 -0.20 -5.25
N LEU A 69 14.66 -1.47 -5.01
CA LEU A 69 13.75 -2.59 -5.25
C LEU A 69 12.42 -2.43 -4.48
N MET A 70 12.49 -2.10 -3.19
CA MET A 70 11.31 -1.89 -2.36
C MET A 70 10.47 -0.70 -2.84
N ALA A 71 11.10 0.40 -3.26
CA ALA A 71 10.39 1.54 -3.82
C ALA A 71 9.70 1.20 -5.13
N VAL A 72 10.34 0.44 -6.03
CA VAL A 72 9.69 -0.07 -7.26
C VAL A 72 8.49 -0.94 -6.92
N ALA A 73 8.65 -1.86 -5.96
CA ALA A 73 7.58 -2.76 -5.55
C ALA A 73 6.40 -2.00 -4.94
N VAL A 74 6.62 -0.98 -4.10
CA VAL A 74 5.53 -0.12 -3.61
C VAL A 74 4.91 0.69 -4.75
N GLY A 75 5.74 1.25 -5.63
CA GLY A 75 5.27 2.00 -6.80
C GLY A 75 4.41 1.16 -7.74
N SER A 76 4.75 -0.12 -7.93
CA SER A 76 4.00 -1.03 -8.79
C SER A 76 2.59 -1.34 -8.28
N HIS A 77 2.32 -1.09 -6.98
CA HIS A 77 0.98 -1.19 -6.39
C HIS A 77 0.14 0.09 -6.60
N LEU A 78 0.74 1.21 -7.03
CA LEU A 78 0.04 2.48 -7.23
C LEU A 78 -0.64 2.58 -8.60
N ASN A 79 -1.61 1.70 -8.84
CA ASN A 79 -2.44 1.73 -10.03
C ASN A 79 -3.56 2.77 -9.89
N PHE A 80 -3.47 3.90 -10.60
CA PHE A 80 -4.43 5.01 -10.46
C PHE A 80 -5.88 4.65 -10.76
N ARG A 81 -6.13 3.56 -11.50
CA ARG A 81 -7.49 3.09 -11.77
C ARG A 81 -8.08 2.38 -10.56
N ARG A 82 -7.31 1.45 -9.96
CA ARG A 82 -7.70 0.79 -8.70
C ARG A 82 -7.80 1.80 -7.57
N LEU A 83 -6.91 2.79 -7.52
CA LEU A 83 -6.97 3.83 -6.50
C LEU A 83 -8.17 4.79 -6.65
N ARG A 84 -8.94 4.72 -7.74
CA ARG A 84 -10.10 5.60 -7.95
C ARG A 84 -11.17 5.42 -6.88
N ALA A 85 -11.47 4.20 -6.44
CA ALA A 85 -12.42 3.99 -5.34
C ALA A 85 -11.86 4.47 -4.00
N ALA A 86 -10.54 4.30 -3.80
CA ALA A 86 -9.86 4.80 -2.61
C ALA A 86 -9.59 6.32 -2.62
N ARG A 87 -9.92 7.07 -3.69
CA ARG A 87 -9.51 8.49 -3.86
C ARG A 87 -9.88 9.38 -2.67
N ARG A 88 -11.08 9.19 -2.11
CA ARG A 88 -11.57 9.99 -0.98
C ARG A 88 -10.84 9.60 0.31
N ARG A 89 -10.59 8.30 0.51
CA ARG A 89 -9.78 7.79 1.63
C ARG A 89 -8.36 8.34 1.57
N LEU A 90 -7.71 8.25 0.41
CA LEU A 90 -6.35 8.73 0.20
C LEU A 90 -6.25 10.24 0.37
N PHE A 91 -7.16 11.02 -0.21
CA PHE A 91 -7.15 12.48 -0.06
C PHE A 91 -7.17 12.90 1.41
N TRP A 92 -8.13 12.41 2.19
CA TRP A 92 -8.25 12.78 3.59
C TRP A 92 -7.11 12.25 4.45
N LEU A 93 -6.64 11.02 4.18
CA LEU A 93 -5.50 10.45 4.86
C LEU A 93 -4.25 11.31 4.65
N VAL A 94 -3.91 11.61 3.40
CA VAL A 94 -2.69 12.35 3.04
C VAL A 94 -2.73 13.76 3.61
N VAL A 95 -3.85 14.47 3.48
CA VAL A 95 -4.01 15.83 4.01
C VAL A 95 -3.86 15.86 5.53
N LEU A 96 -4.52 14.94 6.25
CA LEU A 96 -4.44 14.92 7.71
C LEU A 96 -3.09 14.44 8.21
N GLU A 97 -2.45 13.46 7.56
CA GLU A 97 -1.09 13.06 7.92
C GLU A 97 -0.10 14.20 7.72
N ALA A 98 -0.23 14.96 6.63
CA ALA A 98 0.66 16.08 6.33
C ALA A 98 0.41 17.36 7.13
N THR A 99 -0.69 17.42 7.89
CA THR A 99 -1.05 18.60 8.69
C THR A 99 -1.12 18.26 10.18
N LEU A 100 -2.03 17.38 10.57
CA LEU A 100 -2.28 17.03 11.98
C LEU A 100 -1.06 16.40 12.65
N THR A 101 -0.36 15.47 11.97
CA THR A 101 0.82 14.82 12.56
C THR A 101 1.96 15.82 12.80
N PRO A 102 2.40 16.63 11.82
CA PRO A 102 3.37 17.69 12.05
C PRO A 102 2.96 18.70 13.12
N VAL A 103 1.69 19.15 13.12
CA VAL A 103 1.20 20.13 14.09
C VAL A 103 1.32 19.58 15.51
N LEU A 104 0.93 18.32 15.73
CA LEU A 104 1.03 17.68 17.05
C LEU A 104 2.49 17.49 17.48
N VAL A 105 3.36 17.06 16.57
CA VAL A 105 4.79 16.89 16.87
C VAL A 105 5.44 18.23 17.15
N TYR A 106 5.23 19.25 16.31
CA TYR A 106 5.75 20.60 16.53
C TYR A 106 5.28 21.15 17.87
N SER A 107 3.97 21.09 18.14
CA SER A 107 3.39 21.62 19.37
C SER A 107 3.92 20.88 20.60
N GLY A 108 3.97 19.54 20.55
CA GLY A 108 4.49 18.76 21.66
C GLY A 108 5.98 19.02 21.92
N VAL A 109 6.79 19.13 20.86
CA VAL A 109 8.20 19.45 21.00
C VAL A 109 8.40 20.85 21.60
N ILE A 110 7.68 21.87 21.14
CA ILE A 110 7.77 23.24 21.67
C ILE A 110 7.28 23.34 23.12
N LEU A 111 6.19 22.65 23.46
CA LEU A 111 5.57 22.75 24.79
C LEU A 111 6.32 21.96 25.86
N PHE A 112 6.91 20.82 25.49
CA PHE A 112 7.51 19.87 26.44
C PHE A 112 9.05 19.79 26.35
N SER A 113 9.69 20.62 25.51
CA SER A 113 11.14 20.71 25.43
C SER A 113 11.61 22.16 25.23
N SER A 114 12.88 22.43 25.52
CA SER A 114 13.53 23.72 25.31
C SER A 114 14.27 23.82 23.97
N THR A 115 13.93 22.98 23.00
CA THR A 115 14.60 22.99 21.69
C THR A 115 14.19 24.19 20.84
N THR A 116 14.99 24.48 19.81
CA THR A 116 14.71 25.59 18.90
C THR A 116 13.53 25.28 18.00
N TRP A 117 12.76 26.31 17.64
CA TRP A 117 11.56 26.13 16.82
C TRP A 117 11.85 25.54 15.43
N TYR A 118 13.01 25.84 14.85
CA TYR A 118 13.41 25.29 13.57
C TYR A 118 13.79 23.80 13.69
N THR A 119 14.34 23.35 14.83
CA THR A 119 14.51 21.92 15.13
C THR A 119 13.16 21.22 15.24
N ALA A 120 12.22 21.84 15.96
CA ALA A 120 10.86 21.31 16.10
C ALA A 120 10.16 21.19 14.74
N LEU A 121 10.33 22.17 13.85
CA LEU A 121 9.78 22.17 12.49
C LEU A 121 10.35 21.03 11.63
N LEU A 122 11.66 20.79 11.71
CA LEU A 122 12.32 19.68 11.01
C LEU A 122 11.85 18.32 11.54
N LEU A 123 11.74 18.15 12.85
CA LEU A 123 11.21 16.92 13.46
C LEU A 123 9.74 16.68 13.09
N ALA A 124 8.93 17.74 13.08
CA ALA A 124 7.52 17.69 12.70
C ALA A 124 7.31 17.23 11.26
N THR A 125 8.14 17.69 10.32
CA THR A 125 8.03 17.28 8.91
C THR A 125 8.55 15.86 8.67
N ILE A 126 9.62 15.44 9.35
CA ILE A 126 10.09 14.04 9.33
C ILE A 126 9.01 13.08 9.87
N ALA A 127 8.23 13.51 10.87
CA ALA A 127 7.21 12.67 11.49
C ALA A 127 6.09 12.20 10.54
N ILE A 128 5.92 12.87 9.38
CA ILE A 128 5.00 12.46 8.32
C ILE A 128 5.42 11.12 7.71
N SER A 129 6.72 10.83 7.64
CA SER A 129 7.23 9.63 6.96
C SER A 129 6.70 8.32 7.57
N THR A 130 6.49 7.33 6.70
CA THR A 130 6.17 5.94 7.08
C THR A 130 7.00 4.98 6.23
N ALA A 131 7.48 3.88 6.81
CA ALA A 131 8.36 2.93 6.12
C ALA A 131 7.63 2.11 5.04
N PRO A 132 7.86 2.37 3.73
CA PRO A 132 7.19 1.62 2.65
C PRO A 132 7.64 0.16 2.60
N ALA A 133 8.94 -0.07 2.82
CA ALA A 133 9.59 -1.36 2.92
C ALA A 133 8.91 -2.28 3.93
N THR A 134 8.81 -1.82 5.18
CA THR A 134 8.24 -2.57 6.30
C THR A 134 6.77 -2.90 6.07
N VAL A 135 5.98 -1.94 5.58
CA VAL A 135 4.55 -2.15 5.31
C VAL A 135 4.37 -3.17 4.18
N LEU A 136 5.12 -3.06 3.08
CA LEU A 136 5.05 -4.02 1.98
C LEU A 136 5.49 -5.43 2.41
N ALA A 137 6.59 -5.53 3.15
CA ALA A 137 7.09 -6.80 3.67
C ALA A 137 6.04 -7.48 4.56
N LEU A 138 5.33 -6.73 5.40
CA LEU A 138 4.25 -7.26 6.23
C LEU A 138 3.04 -7.69 5.41
N VAL A 139 2.58 -6.87 4.47
CA VAL A 139 1.47 -7.21 3.57
C VAL A 139 1.74 -8.53 2.85
N LYS A 140 2.99 -8.74 2.38
CA LYS A 140 3.42 -9.98 1.74
C LYS A 140 3.55 -11.13 2.75
N GLU A 141 4.14 -10.88 3.91
CA GLU A 141 4.29 -11.91 4.96
C GLU A 141 2.95 -12.42 5.49
N THR A 142 1.92 -11.58 5.48
CA THR A 142 0.57 -11.92 5.97
C THR A 142 -0.43 -12.18 4.85
N ASP A 143 0.06 -12.36 3.62
CA ASP A 143 -0.75 -12.66 2.44
C ASP A 143 -2.01 -11.79 2.35
N SER A 144 -1.86 -10.50 2.67
CA SER A 144 -3.00 -9.61 2.87
C SER A 144 -3.38 -8.89 1.59
N ARG A 145 -4.68 -8.88 1.26
CA ARG A 145 -5.22 -8.18 0.08
C ARG A 145 -6.61 -7.63 0.36
N GLY A 146 -6.89 -6.48 -0.24
CA GLY A 146 -8.20 -5.82 -0.18
C GLY A 146 -8.11 -4.29 -0.15
N ALA A 147 -9.22 -3.64 0.19
CA ALA A 147 -9.35 -2.18 0.19
C ALA A 147 -8.48 -1.51 1.26
N PHE A 148 -8.25 -2.18 2.41
CA PHE A 148 -7.39 -1.69 3.47
C PHE A 148 -5.94 -1.68 3.03
N VAL A 149 -5.45 -2.81 2.52
CA VAL A 149 -4.07 -2.92 1.99
C VAL A 149 -3.83 -1.93 0.86
N THR A 150 -4.79 -1.79 -0.06
CA THR A 150 -4.71 -0.84 -1.17
C THR A 150 -4.58 0.61 -0.67
N THR A 151 -5.39 0.98 0.33
CA THR A 151 -5.35 2.33 0.91
C THR A 151 -4.06 2.55 1.72
N LEU A 152 -3.60 1.53 2.45
CA LEU A 152 -2.39 1.58 3.26
C LEU A 152 -1.15 1.77 2.38
N LEU A 153 -0.92 0.90 1.39
CA LEU A 153 0.25 0.98 0.50
C LEU A 153 0.27 2.30 -0.29
N ALA A 154 -0.89 2.72 -0.81
CA ALA A 154 -1.00 3.98 -1.53
C ALA A 154 -0.82 5.21 -0.63
N GLY A 155 -1.38 5.17 0.58
CA GLY A 155 -1.19 6.21 1.59
C GLY A 155 0.29 6.39 1.94
N VAL A 156 0.99 5.30 2.23
CA VAL A 156 2.43 5.34 2.55
C VAL A 156 3.26 5.95 1.42
N ALA A 157 2.99 5.55 0.17
CA ALA A 157 3.73 6.08 -0.97
C ALA A 157 3.50 7.59 -1.17
N LEU A 158 2.23 8.04 -1.11
CA LEU A 158 1.88 9.44 -1.27
C LEU A 158 2.41 10.30 -0.11
N ASN A 159 2.32 9.81 1.13
CA ASN A 159 2.80 10.51 2.32
C ASN A 159 4.31 10.67 2.32
N ASN A 160 5.06 9.69 1.83
CA ASN A 160 6.51 9.79 1.69
C ASN A 160 6.92 10.84 0.65
N LEU A 161 6.22 10.93 -0.49
CA LEU A 161 6.46 12.00 -1.47
C LEU A 161 6.18 13.38 -0.86
N LEU A 162 5.05 13.52 -0.17
CA LEU A 162 4.65 14.78 0.46
C LEU A 162 5.59 15.16 1.61
N CYS A 163 6.05 14.19 2.39
CA CYS A 163 7.03 14.38 3.46
C CYS A 163 8.33 14.98 2.92
N ILE A 164 8.87 14.47 1.81
CA ILE A 164 10.09 15.02 1.18
C ILE A 164 9.88 16.49 0.77
N ILE A 165 8.75 16.80 0.11
CA ILE A 165 8.45 18.16 -0.34
C ILE A 165 8.34 19.12 0.85
N LEU A 166 7.55 18.74 1.87
CA LEU A 166 7.35 19.58 3.06
C LEU A 166 8.63 19.72 3.88
N PHE A 167 9.45 18.68 3.94
CA PHE A 167 10.74 18.71 4.62
C PHE A 167 11.73 19.67 3.93
N GLU A 168 11.84 19.67 2.60
CA GLU A 168 12.70 20.62 1.90
C GLU A 168 12.28 22.08 2.12
N ILE A 169 10.97 22.33 2.17
CA ILE A 169 10.42 23.64 2.52
C ILE A 169 10.81 24.00 3.96
N ALA A 170 10.58 23.09 4.92
CA ALA A 170 10.95 23.29 6.32
C ALA A 170 12.46 23.50 6.52
N ARG A 171 13.30 22.76 5.80
CA ARG A 171 14.77 22.88 5.83
C ARG A 171 15.24 24.23 5.30
N THR A 172 14.66 24.68 4.18
CA THR A 172 14.97 26.01 3.63
C THR A 172 14.58 27.12 4.61
N ILE A 173 13.40 27.03 5.22
CA ILE A 173 12.95 27.97 6.27
C ILE A 173 13.88 27.92 7.49
N ALA A 174 14.23 26.71 7.96
CA ALA A 174 15.11 26.52 9.10
C ALA A 174 16.51 27.11 8.86
N LYS A 175 17.06 26.95 7.65
CA LYS A 175 18.36 27.54 7.25
C LYS A 175 18.33 29.06 7.29
N THR A 176 17.25 29.68 6.80
CA THR A 176 17.08 31.15 6.89
C THR A 176 16.93 31.63 8.32
N ALA A 177 16.34 30.82 9.21
CA ALA A 177 16.19 31.16 10.63
C ALA A 177 17.51 31.09 11.42
N ILE A 178 18.44 30.23 11.01
CA ILE A 178 19.74 30.09 11.67
C ILE A 178 20.65 31.28 11.34
N HIS A 179 20.51 31.87 10.14
CA HIS A 179 21.27 33.03 9.71
C HIS A 179 20.49 34.32 9.99
N PRO A 180 20.86 35.16 10.97
CA PRO A 180 20.05 36.31 11.43
C PRO A 180 19.82 37.42 10.40
N THR A 181 20.46 37.38 9.23
CA THR A 181 20.24 38.29 8.08
C THR A 181 19.49 37.63 6.91
N GLY A 182 19.11 36.36 7.05
CA GLY A 182 18.48 35.57 5.99
C GLY A 182 17.00 35.94 5.82
N VAL A 183 16.67 36.61 4.72
CA VAL A 183 15.27 36.67 4.25
C VAL A 183 14.99 35.38 3.50
N PHE A 184 13.87 34.73 3.80
CA PHE A 184 13.41 33.60 2.98
C PHE A 184 13.14 34.08 1.55
N VAL A 185 13.92 33.58 0.60
CA VAL A 185 13.73 33.86 -0.82
C VAL A 185 13.09 32.63 -1.47
N PRO A 186 11.88 32.74 -2.06
CA PRO A 186 11.25 31.62 -2.75
C PRO A 186 12.12 30.96 -3.84
N ALA A 187 13.11 31.68 -4.38
CA ALA A 187 14.09 31.17 -5.33
C ALA A 187 14.97 30.04 -4.74
N ASP A 188 15.18 30.01 -3.42
CA ASP A 188 15.98 28.98 -2.75
C ASP A 188 15.31 27.59 -2.80
N LEU A 189 13.98 27.55 -3.03
CA LEU A 189 13.25 26.31 -3.25
C LEU A 189 13.42 25.72 -4.65
N ILE A 190 13.90 26.50 -5.62
CA ILE A 190 14.01 26.04 -7.02
C ILE A 190 14.94 24.84 -7.12
N GLN A 191 16.10 24.89 -6.45
CA GLN A 191 17.10 23.84 -6.56
C GLN A 191 16.63 22.51 -5.93
N PRO A 192 16.13 22.47 -4.68
CA PRO A 192 15.57 21.24 -4.09
C PRO A 192 14.38 20.69 -4.86
N LEU A 193 13.42 21.54 -5.26
CA LEU A 193 12.25 21.09 -6.05
C LEU A 193 12.67 20.57 -7.43
N SER A 194 13.70 21.14 -8.04
CA SER A 194 14.25 20.63 -9.30
C SER A 194 14.88 19.24 -9.15
N GLN A 195 15.51 18.93 -8.01
CA GLN A 195 16.08 17.60 -7.75
C GLN A 195 14.98 16.54 -7.61
N ILE A 196 13.88 16.88 -6.93
CA ILE A 196 12.68 16.02 -6.87
C ILE A 196 12.16 15.76 -8.29
N GLY A 197 11.96 16.83 -9.08
CA GLY A 197 11.50 16.72 -10.47
C GLY A 197 12.40 15.83 -11.34
N LYS A 198 13.72 16.03 -11.27
CA LYS A 198 14.72 15.20 -11.99
C LYS A 198 14.66 13.74 -11.57
N SER A 199 14.49 13.45 -10.27
CA SER A 199 14.35 12.08 -9.76
C SER A 199 13.13 11.37 -10.37
N LEU A 200 11.99 12.07 -10.42
CA LEU A 200 10.77 11.54 -11.05
C LEU A 200 10.95 11.31 -12.57
N VAL A 201 11.63 12.24 -13.26
CA VAL A 201 11.92 12.10 -14.70
C VAL A 201 12.77 10.86 -14.98
N VAL A 202 13.81 10.60 -14.19
CA VAL A 202 14.66 9.40 -14.36
C VAL A 202 13.81 8.13 -14.26
N GLY A 203 12.96 8.02 -13.23
CA GLY A 203 12.07 6.87 -13.04
C GLY A 203 11.09 6.68 -14.20
N LEU A 204 10.47 7.78 -14.67
CA LEU A 204 9.55 7.76 -15.80
C LEU A 204 10.23 7.30 -17.08
N VAL A 205 11.39 7.87 -17.41
CA VAL A 205 12.14 7.57 -18.65
C VAL A 205 12.55 6.10 -18.68
N ILE A 206 13.13 5.58 -17.59
CA ILE A 206 13.56 4.17 -17.52
C ILE A 206 12.34 3.24 -17.55
N GLY A 207 11.25 3.60 -16.88
CA GLY A 207 10.01 2.82 -16.91
C GLY A 207 9.39 2.72 -18.30
N VAL A 208 9.29 3.84 -19.02
CA VAL A 208 8.82 3.86 -20.41
C VAL A 208 9.75 3.06 -21.31
N ALA A 209 11.06 3.22 -21.17
CA ALA A 209 12.04 2.46 -21.94
C ALA A 209 11.88 0.95 -21.74
N LEU A 210 11.71 0.49 -20.49
CA LEU A 210 11.47 -0.92 -20.19
C LEU A 210 10.19 -1.42 -20.88
N ILE A 211 9.08 -0.68 -20.78
CA ILE A 211 7.80 -1.05 -21.41
C ILE A 211 7.93 -1.15 -22.95
N LEU A 212 8.70 -0.26 -23.58
CA LEU A 212 8.93 -0.32 -25.03
C LEU A 212 9.77 -1.53 -25.42
N LEU A 213 10.72 -1.92 -24.58
CA LEU A 213 11.56 -3.11 -24.80
C LEU A 213 10.76 -4.40 -24.59
N THR A 214 9.90 -4.47 -23.57
CA THR A 214 9.09 -5.68 -23.30
C THR A 214 8.13 -6.00 -24.44
N LYS A 215 7.58 -4.99 -25.14
CA LYS A 215 6.77 -5.20 -26.36
C LYS A 215 7.48 -5.97 -27.48
N ARG A 216 8.81 -6.00 -27.48
CA ARG A 216 9.63 -6.70 -28.49
C ARG A 216 10.14 -8.06 -28.01
N VAL A 217 10.04 -8.37 -26.72
CA VAL A 217 10.65 -9.54 -26.09
C VAL A 217 9.55 -10.49 -25.60
N VAL A 218 9.48 -11.67 -26.22
CA VAL A 218 8.39 -12.65 -25.98
C VAL A 218 8.73 -13.67 -24.87
N ARG A 219 9.99 -13.75 -24.40
CA ARG A 219 10.43 -14.78 -23.44
C ARG A 219 10.44 -14.28 -21.98
N PRO A 220 9.80 -15.00 -21.03
CA PRO A 220 9.73 -14.62 -19.61
C PRO A 220 11.09 -14.41 -18.93
N ASP A 221 12.06 -15.29 -19.16
CA ASP A 221 13.39 -15.21 -18.52
C ASP A 221 14.17 -13.94 -18.91
N ARG A 222 13.87 -13.36 -20.08
CA ARG A 222 14.49 -12.10 -20.50
C ARG A 222 13.83 -10.89 -19.83
N LEU A 223 12.57 -11.00 -19.43
CA LEU A 223 11.85 -9.93 -18.73
C LEU A 223 12.40 -9.72 -17.31
N SER A 224 12.77 -10.79 -16.60
CA SER A 224 13.38 -10.68 -15.27
C SER A 224 14.74 -10.00 -15.31
N ALA A 225 15.60 -10.41 -16.24
CA ALA A 225 16.90 -9.76 -16.44
C ALA A 225 16.76 -8.27 -16.80
N LEU A 226 15.85 -7.92 -17.72
CA LEU A 226 15.63 -6.53 -18.12
C LEU A 226 15.10 -5.65 -16.97
N SER A 227 14.20 -6.19 -16.16
CA SER A 227 13.68 -5.50 -14.97
C SER A 227 14.77 -5.30 -13.92
N LEU A 228 15.65 -6.28 -13.68
CA LEU A 228 16.81 -6.13 -12.80
C LEU A 228 17.76 -5.04 -13.30
N ILE A 229 18.08 -5.06 -14.60
CA ILE A 229 18.89 -4.01 -15.25
C ILE A 229 18.25 -2.64 -15.06
N ALA A 230 16.93 -2.52 -15.25
CA ALA A 230 16.21 -1.26 -15.08
C ALA A 230 16.27 -0.73 -13.63
N ILE A 231 16.16 -1.60 -12.62
CA ILE A 231 16.30 -1.20 -11.21
C ILE A 231 17.72 -0.71 -10.94
N LEU A 232 18.73 -1.50 -11.30
CA LEU A 232 20.14 -1.14 -11.10
C LEU A 232 20.48 0.16 -11.82
N LEU A 233 19.98 0.35 -13.05
CA LEU A 233 20.16 1.57 -13.81
C LEU A 233 19.45 2.76 -13.13
N THR A 234 18.21 2.58 -12.67
CA THR A 234 17.47 3.65 -11.98
C THR A 234 18.16 4.07 -10.69
N ALA A 235 18.53 3.10 -9.85
CA ALA A 235 19.20 3.35 -8.58
C ALA A 235 20.61 3.94 -8.79
N GLY A 236 21.41 3.35 -9.68
CA GLY A 236 22.76 3.77 -9.97
C GLY A 236 22.83 5.15 -10.63
N LEU A 237 21.99 5.42 -11.64
CA LEU A 237 21.94 6.73 -12.30
C LEU A 237 21.45 7.82 -11.35
N SER A 238 20.44 7.52 -10.53
CA SER A 238 19.95 8.49 -9.53
C SER A 238 21.02 8.82 -8.51
N ALA A 239 21.70 7.79 -7.97
CA ALA A 239 22.80 7.99 -7.02
C ALA A 239 23.96 8.79 -7.66
N HIS A 240 24.34 8.47 -8.90
CA HIS A 240 25.42 9.16 -9.62
C HIS A 240 25.10 10.63 -9.89
N LEU A 241 23.83 10.95 -10.16
CA LEU A 241 23.37 12.32 -10.41
C LEU A 241 23.05 13.10 -9.12
N GLY A 242 23.25 12.50 -7.93
CA GLY A 242 22.88 13.11 -6.64
C GLY A 242 21.37 13.31 -6.48
N LEU A 243 20.57 12.42 -7.10
CA LEU A 243 19.10 12.42 -7.06
C LEU A 243 18.58 11.39 -6.04
N SER A 244 17.30 11.51 -5.68
CA SER A 244 16.68 10.57 -4.73
C SER A 244 16.42 9.22 -5.38
N VAL A 245 17.22 8.21 -4.99
CA VAL A 245 17.05 6.81 -5.41
C VAL A 245 15.63 6.30 -5.09
N LEU A 246 15.11 6.62 -3.90
CA LEU A 246 13.78 6.20 -3.47
C LEU A 246 12.69 6.75 -4.40
N LEU A 247 12.73 8.06 -4.70
CA LEU A 247 11.72 8.70 -5.56
C LEU A 247 11.80 8.23 -7.02
N ALA A 248 13.02 8.10 -7.55
CA ALA A 248 13.21 7.61 -8.92
C ALA A 248 12.70 6.19 -9.08
N CYS A 249 13.05 5.30 -8.15
CA CYS A 249 12.57 3.91 -8.15
C CYS A 249 11.06 3.81 -7.90
N LEU A 250 10.49 4.63 -7.01
CA LEU A 250 9.04 4.71 -6.81
C LEU A 250 8.33 5.13 -8.11
N CYS A 251 8.81 6.19 -8.77
CA CYS A 251 8.25 6.67 -10.03
C CYS A 251 8.39 5.64 -11.16
N PHE A 252 9.50 4.90 -11.20
CA PHE A 252 9.67 3.76 -12.09
C PHE A 252 8.58 2.70 -11.84
N GLY A 253 8.35 2.29 -10.59
CA GLY A 253 7.26 1.37 -10.23
C GLY A 253 5.87 1.87 -10.63
N VAL A 254 5.56 3.15 -10.37
CA VAL A 254 4.30 3.79 -10.77
C VAL A 254 4.13 3.76 -12.29
N THR A 255 5.19 4.01 -13.03
CA THR A 255 5.19 4.00 -14.49
C THR A 255 4.82 2.60 -15.01
N LEU A 256 5.42 1.55 -14.43
CA LEU A 256 5.10 0.16 -14.77
C LEU A 256 3.63 -0.17 -14.47
N ALA A 257 3.12 0.19 -13.28
CA ALA A 257 1.75 -0.10 -12.87
C ALA A 257 0.69 0.48 -13.81
N ASN A 258 0.97 1.65 -14.38
CA ASN A 258 -0.05 2.44 -15.09
C ASN A 258 0.06 2.34 -16.62
N LEU A 259 1.29 2.18 -17.15
CA LEU A 259 1.55 2.19 -18.59
C LEU A 259 1.81 0.80 -19.21
N SER A 260 2.08 -0.24 -18.41
CA SER A 260 2.27 -1.60 -18.94
C SER A 260 1.00 -2.15 -19.62
N PRO A 261 1.10 -2.87 -20.76
CA PRO A 261 -0.02 -3.54 -21.42
C PRO A 261 -0.58 -4.71 -20.58
N ASP A 262 0.29 -5.60 -20.08
CA ASP A 262 -0.03 -6.73 -19.21
C ASP A 262 0.14 -6.32 -17.75
N ARG A 263 -0.85 -5.59 -17.27
CA ARG A 263 -0.83 -4.77 -16.04
C ARG A 263 -0.63 -5.55 -14.74
N GLU A 264 -0.69 -6.89 -14.75
CA GLU A 264 -0.68 -7.72 -13.54
C GLU A 264 0.55 -8.65 -13.42
N GLU A 265 1.31 -8.94 -14.48
CA GLU A 265 2.32 -10.03 -14.42
C GLU A 265 3.78 -9.58 -14.28
N ILE A 266 4.17 -8.42 -14.85
CA ILE A 266 5.60 -8.07 -14.96
C ILE A 266 6.19 -7.62 -13.61
N GLY A 267 5.41 -6.90 -12.81
CA GLY A 267 5.85 -6.43 -11.48
C GLY A 267 5.97 -7.57 -10.46
N HIS A 268 5.09 -8.56 -10.49
CA HIS A 268 5.11 -9.64 -9.50
C HIS A 268 6.20 -10.69 -9.77
N ARG A 269 6.36 -11.12 -11.04
CA ARG A 269 7.22 -12.28 -11.36
C ARG A 269 8.71 -12.05 -11.29
N VAL A 270 9.19 -10.80 -11.41
CA VAL A 270 10.64 -10.53 -11.39
C VAL A 270 11.19 -10.40 -9.97
N PHE A 271 10.37 -9.94 -9.03
CA PHE A 271 10.85 -9.52 -7.72
C PHE A 271 10.76 -10.62 -6.66
N GLU A 272 9.81 -11.55 -6.79
CA GLU A 272 9.50 -12.52 -5.73
C GLU A 272 10.66 -13.46 -5.35
N SER A 273 11.49 -13.89 -6.31
CA SER A 273 12.48 -14.96 -6.05
C SER A 273 13.65 -14.54 -5.14
N PHE A 274 14.00 -13.25 -5.09
CA PHE A 274 15.15 -12.76 -4.30
C PHE A 274 14.79 -11.72 -3.24
N GLU A 275 13.54 -11.25 -3.24
CA GLU A 275 13.06 -10.22 -2.33
C GLU A 275 13.24 -10.60 -0.86
N SER A 276 12.90 -11.84 -0.48
CA SER A 276 13.04 -12.32 0.91
C SER A 276 14.49 -12.25 1.42
N ALA A 277 15.47 -12.58 0.57
CA ALA A 277 16.89 -12.50 0.92
C ALA A 277 17.36 -11.04 1.01
N ILE A 278 16.93 -10.21 0.07
CA ILE A 278 17.25 -8.78 0.06
C ILE A 278 16.65 -8.07 1.28
N PHE A 279 15.43 -8.44 1.68
CA PHE A 279 14.78 -7.92 2.89
C PHE A 279 15.54 -8.32 4.14
N ALA A 280 15.92 -9.59 4.27
CA ALA A 280 16.72 -10.05 5.39
C ALA A 280 18.02 -9.25 5.52
N VAL A 281 18.74 -9.04 4.41
CA VAL A 281 19.96 -8.24 4.42
C VAL A 281 19.66 -6.77 4.78
N PHE A 282 18.68 -6.15 4.12
CA PHE A 282 18.33 -4.75 4.34
C PHE A 282 17.95 -4.48 5.80
N PHE A 283 17.03 -5.26 6.37
CA PHE A 283 16.55 -5.05 7.73
C PHE A 283 17.59 -5.40 8.77
N THR A 284 18.45 -6.40 8.52
CA THR A 284 19.57 -6.70 9.41
C THR A 284 20.63 -5.61 9.37
N VAL A 285 21.01 -5.09 8.19
CA VAL A 285 21.94 -3.94 8.09
C VAL A 285 21.35 -2.70 8.76
N ALA A 286 20.07 -2.41 8.53
CA ALA A 286 19.37 -1.31 9.19
C ALA A 286 19.42 -1.43 10.73
N GLY A 287 19.31 -2.64 11.28
CA GLY A 287 19.49 -2.89 12.70
C GLY A 287 20.93 -2.65 13.20
N MET A 288 21.93 -2.94 12.38
CA MET A 288 23.35 -2.74 12.71
C MET A 288 23.75 -1.26 12.80
N GLU A 289 23.05 -0.39 12.07
CA GLU A 289 23.25 1.06 12.09
C GLU A 289 22.71 1.72 13.38
N LEU A 290 21.92 1.00 14.18
CA LEU A 290 21.30 1.54 15.40
C LEU A 290 22.32 1.65 16.53
N LYS A 291 22.59 2.89 16.95
CA LYS A 291 23.57 3.24 18.00
C LYS A 291 22.89 3.56 19.33
N PHE A 292 23.04 2.70 20.34
CA PHE A 292 22.38 2.91 21.64
C PHE A 292 22.96 4.10 22.43
N ASP A 293 24.23 4.43 22.20
CA ASP A 293 24.90 5.55 22.85
C ASP A 293 24.19 6.90 22.59
N THR A 294 23.49 7.00 21.46
CA THR A 294 22.73 8.20 21.09
C THR A 294 21.37 8.33 21.79
N LEU A 295 20.83 7.28 22.42
CA LEU A 295 19.56 7.39 23.16
C LEU A 295 19.67 8.29 24.39
N ALA A 296 20.84 8.34 25.04
CA ALA A 296 21.03 9.07 26.28
C ALA A 296 21.01 10.60 26.09
N ILE A 297 21.47 11.11 24.94
CA ILE A 297 21.67 12.55 24.68
C ILE A 297 20.36 13.23 24.23
N GLY A 298 19.42 12.48 23.63
CA GLY A 298 18.17 13.00 23.09
C GLY A 298 16.88 12.38 23.66
N GLY A 299 16.98 11.56 24.71
CA GLY A 299 15.91 10.64 25.13
C GLY A 299 14.55 11.30 25.38
N LEU A 300 14.51 12.45 26.08
CA LEU A 300 13.24 13.15 26.35
C LEU A 300 12.62 13.68 25.05
N LEU A 301 13.39 14.37 24.22
CA LEU A 301 12.92 14.94 22.96
C LEU A 301 12.50 13.84 21.96
N ALA A 302 13.23 12.72 21.92
CA ALA A 302 12.87 11.54 21.16
C ALA A 302 11.57 10.90 21.65
N THR A 303 11.38 10.78 22.96
CA THR A 303 10.16 10.22 23.56
C THR A 303 8.95 11.09 23.23
N ILE A 304 9.08 12.41 23.37
CA ILE A 304 8.02 13.37 23.00
C ILE A 304 7.69 13.24 21.51
N THR A 305 8.72 13.25 20.65
CA THR A 305 8.56 13.15 19.19
C THR A 305 7.88 11.83 18.80
N PHE A 306 8.32 10.72 19.36
CA PHE A 306 7.74 9.39 19.14
C PHE A 306 6.27 9.33 19.58
N ALA A 307 5.96 9.79 20.79
CA ALA A 307 4.60 9.77 21.33
C ALA A 307 3.65 10.67 20.53
N MET A 308 4.05 11.91 20.26
CA MET A 308 3.24 12.86 19.50
C MET A 308 3.04 12.40 18.05
N ARG A 309 4.07 11.81 17.44
CA ARG A 309 3.94 11.17 16.12
C ARG A 309 2.94 10.03 16.17
N GLY A 310 3.01 9.14 17.16
CA GLY A 310 2.07 8.04 17.32
C GLY A 310 0.62 8.52 17.44
N ILE A 311 0.38 9.51 18.31
CA ILE A 311 -0.94 10.13 18.48
C ILE A 311 -1.41 10.77 17.17
N GLY A 312 -0.52 11.49 16.47
CA GLY A 312 -0.81 12.13 15.20
C GLY A 312 -1.20 11.14 14.11
N LYS A 313 -0.43 10.06 13.94
CA LYS A 313 -0.70 8.99 12.96
C LYS A 313 -2.04 8.31 13.22
N VAL A 314 -2.30 7.92 14.47
CA VAL A 314 -3.56 7.27 14.84
C VAL A 314 -4.75 8.22 14.64
N SER A 315 -4.61 9.47 15.08
CA SER A 315 -5.68 10.47 14.99
C SER A 315 -5.95 10.89 13.53
N ALA A 316 -4.91 11.10 12.73
CA ALA A 316 -5.01 11.44 11.31
C ALA A 316 -5.63 10.29 10.50
N GLY A 317 -5.20 9.04 10.75
CA GLY A 317 -5.80 7.87 10.13
C GLY A 317 -7.27 7.70 10.50
N TYR A 318 -7.62 7.83 11.78
CA TYR A 318 -9.00 7.73 12.25
C TYR A 318 -9.90 8.81 11.64
N LEU A 319 -9.51 10.08 11.76
CA LEU A 319 -10.29 11.20 11.23
C LEU A 319 -10.38 11.15 9.70
N GLY A 320 -9.29 10.77 9.02
CA GLY A 320 -9.25 10.67 7.56
C GLY A 320 -10.21 9.61 7.04
N MET A 321 -10.24 8.45 7.69
CA MET A 321 -11.17 7.38 7.34
C MET A 321 -12.61 7.72 7.73
N LYS A 322 -12.82 8.46 8.82
CA LYS A 322 -14.14 8.98 9.20
C LYS A 322 -14.69 9.94 8.14
N PHE A 323 -13.91 10.93 7.70
CA PHE A 323 -14.32 11.89 6.66
C PHE A 323 -14.44 11.26 5.28
N ALA A 324 -13.73 10.16 5.04
CA ALA A 324 -13.87 9.36 3.84
C ALA A 324 -15.08 8.43 3.82
N GLY A 325 -15.78 8.26 4.94
CA GLY A 325 -16.92 7.34 5.06
C GLY A 325 -16.52 5.86 5.10
N ALA A 326 -15.27 5.53 5.41
CA ALA A 326 -14.82 4.14 5.55
C ALA A 326 -15.49 3.47 6.76
N THR A 327 -15.46 2.14 6.85
CA THR A 327 -16.11 1.39 7.95
C THR A 327 -15.38 1.55 9.29
N PRO A 328 -16.01 1.22 10.44
CA PRO A 328 -15.37 1.31 11.74
C PRO A 328 -14.08 0.50 11.87
N ARG A 329 -14.04 -0.72 11.29
CA ARG A 329 -12.82 -1.56 11.26
C ARG A 329 -11.68 -0.83 10.55
N PHE A 330 -11.96 -0.25 9.39
CA PHE A 330 -11.00 0.54 8.63
C PHE A 330 -10.47 1.75 9.42
N ARG A 331 -11.36 2.52 10.04
CA ARG A 331 -11.04 3.75 10.79
C ARG A 331 -10.08 3.50 11.95
N GLN A 332 -10.28 2.40 12.68
CA GLN A 332 -9.52 2.12 13.90
C GLN A 332 -8.07 1.70 13.60
N TRP A 333 -7.84 1.01 12.49
CA TRP A 333 -6.58 0.30 12.27
C TRP A 333 -5.65 0.94 11.24
N LEU A 334 -6.16 1.83 10.38
CA LEU A 334 -5.34 2.41 9.32
C LEU A 334 -4.19 3.27 9.88
N GLY A 335 -4.48 4.19 10.80
CA GLY A 335 -3.46 5.06 11.41
C GLY A 335 -2.41 4.28 12.21
N ILE A 336 -2.83 3.21 12.91
CA ILE A 336 -1.94 2.31 13.64
C ILE A 336 -0.97 1.60 12.68
N SER A 337 -1.43 1.28 11.47
CA SER A 337 -0.62 0.62 10.44
C SER A 337 0.37 1.55 9.73
N LEU A 338 0.35 2.86 10.04
CA LEU A 338 1.24 3.87 9.48
C LEU A 338 2.40 4.25 10.42
N ILE A 339 2.50 3.59 11.57
CA ILE A 339 3.54 3.84 12.57
C ILE A 339 4.97 3.49 12.10
N PRO A 340 5.25 2.42 11.33
CA PRO A 340 6.61 2.11 10.91
C PRO A 340 7.36 3.30 10.31
N GLN A 341 8.65 3.46 10.61
CA GLN A 341 9.47 4.55 10.10
C GLN A 341 10.91 4.06 9.92
N ALA A 342 11.54 4.35 8.78
CA ALA A 342 12.78 3.70 8.37
C ALA A 342 13.68 4.65 7.56
N GLY A 343 14.33 4.13 6.51
CA GLY A 343 15.33 4.80 5.67
C GLY A 343 14.95 6.18 5.10
N LEU A 344 13.68 6.50 4.88
CA LEU A 344 13.31 7.86 4.45
C LEU A 344 13.64 8.90 5.55
N ALA A 345 13.31 8.61 6.81
CA ALA A 345 13.57 9.51 7.92
C ALA A 345 15.07 9.68 8.15
N VAL A 346 15.84 8.60 8.01
CA VAL A 346 17.31 8.63 8.07
C VAL A 346 17.87 9.48 6.93
N GLY A 347 17.39 9.29 5.70
CA GLY A 347 17.83 10.07 4.55
C GLY A 347 17.55 11.58 4.70
N LEU A 348 16.37 11.96 5.18
CA LEU A 348 16.05 13.37 5.47
C LEU A 348 16.90 13.92 6.62
N MET A 349 17.21 13.09 7.62
CA MET A 349 18.11 13.47 8.71
C MET A 349 19.54 13.75 8.20
N LEU A 350 20.05 12.93 7.29
CA LEU A 350 21.37 13.14 6.66
C LEU A 350 21.45 14.49 5.93
N LEU A 351 20.39 14.92 5.26
CA LEU A 351 20.36 16.25 4.60
C LEU A 351 20.55 17.42 5.57
N VAL A 352 20.15 17.26 6.83
CA VAL A 352 20.36 18.26 7.89
C VAL A 352 21.73 18.08 8.53
N THR A 353 22.15 16.85 8.80
CA THR A 353 23.42 16.63 9.48
C THR A 353 24.64 16.87 8.59
N GLU A 354 24.54 16.70 7.27
CA GLU A 354 25.60 17.00 6.31
C GLU A 354 25.67 18.49 5.93
N ASP A 355 24.59 19.25 6.08
CA ASP A 355 24.57 20.68 5.76
C ASP A 355 25.29 21.48 6.89
N PRO A 356 26.36 22.22 6.57
CA PRO A 356 27.14 22.98 7.56
C PRO A 356 26.32 24.00 8.35
N ASP A 357 25.24 24.53 7.77
CA ASP A 357 24.40 25.54 8.44
C ASP A 357 23.69 24.99 9.69
N PHE A 358 23.50 23.68 9.77
CA PHE A 358 22.83 23.02 10.90
C PHE A 358 23.81 22.45 11.93
N ALA A 359 25.08 22.86 11.91
CA ALA A 359 26.11 22.38 12.84
C ALA A 359 25.67 22.51 14.32
N SER A 360 24.91 23.55 14.67
CA SER A 360 24.41 23.80 16.03
C SER A 360 23.39 22.79 16.54
N ILE A 361 22.68 22.09 15.66
CA ILE A 361 21.64 21.12 16.02
C ILE A 361 21.97 19.69 15.59
N ARG A 362 23.05 19.49 14.84
CA ARG A 362 23.45 18.23 14.21
C ARG A 362 23.40 17.03 15.15
N GLU A 363 24.10 17.10 16.28
CA GLU A 363 24.22 15.98 17.22
C GLU A 363 22.87 15.63 17.87
N LEU A 364 22.14 16.63 18.35
CA LEU A 364 20.83 16.45 18.96
C LEU A 364 19.82 15.90 17.95
N PHE A 365 19.80 16.45 16.73
CA PHE A 365 18.87 16.05 15.68
C PHE A 365 19.12 14.60 15.23
N LEU A 366 20.39 14.23 15.02
CA LEU A 366 20.81 12.86 14.73
C LEU A 366 20.33 11.90 15.84
N ALA A 367 20.63 12.22 17.09
CA ALA A 367 20.26 11.38 18.24
C ALA A 367 18.75 11.17 18.35
N VAL A 368 17.97 12.24 18.19
CA VAL A 368 16.51 12.20 18.27
C VAL A 368 15.91 11.38 17.13
N VAL A 369 16.29 11.66 15.87
CA VAL A 369 15.70 10.97 14.72
C VAL A 369 16.06 9.49 14.74
N LEU A 370 17.33 9.13 15.01
CA LEU A 370 17.72 7.71 15.09
C LEU A 370 17.00 6.97 16.21
N THR A 371 16.81 7.62 17.38
CA THR A 371 16.05 7.02 18.48
C THR A 371 14.59 6.80 18.10
N VAL A 372 13.94 7.78 17.46
CA VAL A 372 12.55 7.67 17.01
C VAL A 372 12.41 6.57 15.94
N VAL A 373 13.36 6.50 14.99
CA VAL A 373 13.41 5.44 13.97
C VAL A 373 13.56 4.07 14.63
N LEU A 374 14.51 3.89 15.55
CA LEU A 374 14.70 2.64 16.30
C LEU A 374 13.40 2.19 16.99
N LEU A 375 12.72 3.10 17.72
CA LEU A 375 11.47 2.78 18.41
C LEU A 375 10.36 2.38 17.42
N ASN A 376 10.24 3.11 16.30
CA ASN A 376 9.25 2.82 15.27
C ASN A 376 9.57 1.55 14.47
N GLU A 377 10.82 1.17 14.31
CA GLU A 377 11.23 -0.07 13.66
C GLU A 377 10.96 -1.31 14.52
N ILE A 378 11.01 -1.18 15.85
CA ILE A 378 10.64 -2.28 16.76
C ILE A 378 9.12 -2.38 16.92
N ILE A 379 8.46 -1.26 17.21
CA ILE A 379 7.03 -1.23 17.57
C ILE A 379 6.14 -1.23 16.31
N GLY A 380 6.56 -0.52 15.27
CA GLY A 380 5.77 -0.31 14.06
C GLY A 380 5.37 -1.59 13.33
N PRO A 381 6.27 -2.56 13.10
CA PRO A 381 5.90 -3.79 12.41
C PRO A 381 4.83 -4.60 13.17
N ILE A 382 4.92 -4.64 14.49
CA ILE A 382 3.97 -5.34 15.36
C ILE A 382 2.58 -4.68 15.25
N LEU A 383 2.53 -3.35 15.37
CA LEU A 383 1.29 -2.59 15.25
C LEU A 383 0.65 -2.70 13.86
N THR A 384 1.47 -2.70 12.81
CA THR A 384 0.99 -2.86 11.42
C THR A 384 0.44 -4.25 11.18
N ARG A 385 1.11 -5.30 11.67
CA ARG A 385 0.59 -6.67 11.60
C ARG A 385 -0.75 -6.81 12.31
N MET A 386 -0.87 -6.20 13.50
CA MET A 386 -2.13 -6.17 14.25
C MET A 386 -3.23 -5.45 13.47
N GLY A 387 -2.90 -4.32 12.84
CA GLY A 387 -3.82 -3.58 11.97
C GLY A 387 -4.28 -4.40 10.76
N LEU A 388 -3.36 -5.07 10.07
CA LEU A 388 -3.70 -5.99 8.97
C LEU A 388 -4.63 -7.11 9.43
N ARG A 389 -4.30 -7.78 10.55
CA ARG A 389 -5.13 -8.86 11.11
C ARG A 389 -6.55 -8.40 11.48
N ARG A 390 -6.70 -7.16 11.93
CA ARG A 390 -7.98 -6.58 12.37
C ARG A 390 -8.73 -5.82 11.27
N SER A 391 -8.06 -5.49 10.16
CA SER A 391 -8.68 -4.94 8.96
C SER A 391 -9.57 -5.96 8.24
N GLY A 392 -9.23 -7.24 8.43
CA GLY A 392 -9.84 -8.40 7.81
C GLY A 392 -9.36 -8.70 6.39
N ASP A 393 -8.48 -7.89 5.81
CA ASP A 393 -7.72 -8.20 4.58
C ASP A 393 -6.65 -9.30 4.79
N PHE A 394 -6.47 -9.82 6.01
CA PHE A 394 -5.42 -10.76 6.39
C PHE A 394 -5.62 -12.17 5.79
N GLY A 395 -4.59 -12.74 5.15
CA GLY A 395 -4.64 -14.09 4.57
C GLY A 395 -5.62 -14.23 3.40
N ARG A 396 -5.74 -13.20 2.56
CA ARG A 396 -6.70 -13.10 1.44
C ARG A 396 -6.03 -13.07 0.07
N ASP A 397 -4.89 -13.71 -0.07
CA ASP A 397 -4.21 -13.82 -1.36
C ASP A 397 -4.85 -14.86 -2.30
N ARG A 398 -5.62 -15.80 -1.73
CA ARG A 398 -6.36 -16.85 -2.43
C ARG A 398 -7.66 -16.34 -3.04
N ALA A 399 -7.97 -16.82 -4.25
CA ALA A 399 -9.15 -16.42 -4.99
C ALA A 399 -10.44 -17.06 -4.42
N ARG A 400 -11.50 -16.26 -4.30
CA ARG A 400 -12.83 -16.69 -3.88
C ARG A 400 -13.88 -16.49 -4.98
N VAL A 401 -15.04 -17.12 -4.81
CA VAL A 401 -16.14 -17.11 -5.78
C VAL A 401 -16.62 -15.69 -6.12
N LEU A 402 -16.70 -14.80 -5.12
CA LEU A 402 -17.23 -13.45 -5.28
C LEU A 402 -16.14 -12.37 -5.49
N ASP A 403 -14.86 -12.73 -5.64
CA ASP A 403 -13.77 -11.75 -5.78
C ASP A 403 -13.91 -10.84 -7.02
N PHE A 404 -14.71 -11.24 -8.01
CA PHE A 404 -15.05 -10.39 -9.14
C PHE A 404 -15.89 -9.17 -8.71
N LEU A 405 -16.50 -9.17 -7.53
CA LEU A 405 -17.28 -8.08 -6.93
C LEU A 405 -16.45 -7.25 -5.95
N SER A 406 -15.24 -6.86 -6.34
CA SER A 406 -14.45 -5.88 -5.57
C SER A 406 -15.15 -4.52 -5.48
N GLU A 407 -14.76 -3.70 -4.51
CA GLU A 407 -15.21 -2.30 -4.33
C GLU A 407 -15.35 -1.49 -5.64
N HIS A 408 -14.48 -1.71 -6.63
CA HIS A 408 -14.51 -0.98 -7.91
C HIS A 408 -15.68 -1.37 -8.82
N ASN A 409 -16.22 -2.56 -8.65
CA ASN A 409 -17.32 -3.12 -9.42
C ASN A 409 -18.68 -2.89 -8.72
N ILE A 410 -18.75 -2.07 -7.67
CA ILE A 410 -19.98 -1.82 -6.91
C ILE A 410 -20.42 -0.36 -7.06
N THR A 411 -21.70 -0.13 -7.37
CA THR A 411 -22.38 1.17 -7.27
C THR A 411 -23.50 1.08 -6.24
N THR A 412 -23.60 2.07 -5.35
CA THR A 412 -24.69 2.17 -4.34
C THR A 412 -25.80 3.14 -4.75
N THR A 413 -25.73 3.64 -5.98
CA THR A 413 -26.68 4.62 -6.51
C THR A 413 -27.28 4.14 -7.81
N LEU A 414 -27.64 2.86 -7.90
CA LEU A 414 -28.28 2.29 -9.08
C LEU A 414 -29.63 2.99 -9.30
N LYS A 415 -29.78 3.69 -10.43
CA LYS A 415 -30.89 4.64 -10.65
C LYS A 415 -31.90 4.22 -11.72
N GLY A 416 -31.63 3.17 -12.49
CA GLY A 416 -32.42 2.77 -13.65
C GLY A 416 -33.92 2.57 -13.32
N PRO A 417 -34.84 3.45 -13.76
CA PRO A 417 -36.29 3.26 -13.58
C PRO A 417 -36.83 2.00 -14.30
N SER A 418 -36.09 1.51 -15.30
CA SER A 418 -36.38 0.29 -16.05
C SER A 418 -35.28 -0.77 -15.87
N LYS A 419 -35.61 -2.03 -16.16
CA LYS A 419 -34.65 -3.15 -16.08
C LYS A 419 -33.49 -2.92 -17.06
N GLU A 420 -33.79 -2.44 -18.26
CA GLU A 420 -32.84 -2.16 -19.33
C GLU A 420 -31.84 -1.08 -18.94
N GLU A 421 -32.31 0.02 -18.34
CA GLU A 421 -31.44 1.12 -17.89
C GLU A 421 -30.53 0.68 -16.75
N ALA A 422 -31.05 -0.11 -15.79
CA ALA A 422 -30.25 -0.66 -14.71
C ALA A 422 -29.17 -1.64 -15.22
N ILE A 423 -29.52 -2.54 -16.14
CA ILE A 423 -28.56 -3.45 -16.78
C ILE A 423 -27.51 -2.65 -17.56
N ARG A 424 -27.91 -1.62 -18.32
CA ARG A 424 -26.98 -0.77 -19.08
C ARG A 424 -25.98 -0.06 -18.16
N GLU A 425 -26.44 0.52 -17.05
CA GLU A 425 -25.57 1.15 -16.05
C GLU A 425 -24.51 0.17 -15.51
N LEU A 426 -24.91 -1.08 -15.22
CA LEU A 426 -23.98 -2.11 -14.74
C LEU A 426 -23.01 -2.60 -15.83
N VAL A 427 -23.46 -2.70 -17.08
CA VAL A 427 -22.57 -3.05 -18.21
C VAL A 427 -21.53 -1.94 -18.42
N GLU A 428 -21.95 -0.67 -18.41
CA GLU A 428 -21.04 0.48 -18.50
C GLU A 428 -20.03 0.51 -17.34
N LEU A 429 -20.48 0.22 -16.12
CA LEU A 429 -19.61 0.09 -14.97
C LEU A 429 -18.60 -1.04 -15.17
N ALA A 430 -19.05 -2.25 -15.53
CA ALA A 430 -18.19 -3.41 -15.76
C ALA A 430 -17.15 -3.15 -16.85
N VAL A 431 -17.54 -2.56 -17.99
CA VAL A 431 -16.63 -2.22 -19.09
C VAL A 431 -15.64 -1.15 -18.67
N SER A 432 -16.09 -0.09 -18.00
CA SER A 432 -15.22 1.03 -17.63
C SER A 432 -14.16 0.64 -16.59
N VAL A 433 -14.53 -0.22 -15.64
CA VAL A 433 -13.66 -0.68 -14.55
C VAL A 433 -12.69 -1.76 -15.05
N ASN A 434 -13.18 -2.74 -15.81
CA ASN A 434 -12.39 -3.90 -16.23
C ASN A 434 -11.71 -3.73 -17.58
N LYS A 435 -12.04 -2.68 -18.35
CA LYS A 435 -11.48 -2.39 -19.68
C LYS A 435 -11.54 -3.58 -20.60
N LEU A 436 -12.73 -4.15 -20.69
CA LEU A 436 -13.05 -5.17 -21.66
C LEU A 436 -12.74 -4.61 -23.04
N SER A 437 -12.06 -5.40 -23.87
CA SER A 437 -11.81 -5.08 -25.28
C SER A 437 -13.07 -5.17 -26.14
N VAL A 438 -14.20 -5.45 -25.50
CA VAL A 438 -15.50 -5.69 -26.10
C VAL A 438 -16.33 -4.43 -25.93
N ASP A 439 -17.08 -4.10 -26.98
CA ASP A 439 -17.94 -2.94 -27.01
C ASP A 439 -19.10 -3.04 -26.00
N THR A 440 -19.46 -1.91 -25.38
CA THR A 440 -20.52 -1.83 -24.37
C THR A 440 -21.87 -2.22 -24.94
N ASP A 441 -22.21 -1.79 -26.16
CA ASP A 441 -23.51 -2.09 -26.76
C ASP A 441 -23.63 -3.56 -27.14
N TYR A 442 -22.53 -4.18 -27.59
CA TYR A 442 -22.47 -5.62 -27.81
C TYR A 442 -22.73 -6.42 -26.52
N LEU A 443 -22.04 -6.06 -25.43
CA LEU A 443 -22.22 -6.74 -24.14
C LEU A 443 -23.63 -6.57 -23.59
N PHE A 444 -24.18 -5.36 -23.69
CA PHE A 444 -25.56 -5.09 -23.32
C PHE A 444 -26.54 -5.95 -24.12
N ALA A 445 -26.35 -6.05 -25.45
CA ALA A 445 -27.20 -6.87 -26.30
C ALA A 445 -27.16 -8.36 -25.92
N GLU A 446 -25.97 -8.91 -25.59
CA GLU A 446 -25.85 -10.31 -25.16
C GLU A 446 -26.53 -10.58 -23.81
N VAL A 447 -26.46 -9.63 -22.87
CA VAL A 447 -27.19 -9.73 -21.58
C VAL A 447 -28.70 -9.64 -21.80
N MET A 448 -29.17 -8.70 -22.61
CA MET A 448 -30.60 -8.56 -22.93
C MET A 448 -31.16 -9.77 -23.69
N LYS A 449 -30.34 -10.39 -24.54
CA LYS A 449 -30.70 -11.63 -25.21
C LYS A 449 -30.93 -12.76 -24.20
N ALA A 450 -30.08 -12.90 -23.19
CA ALA A 450 -30.30 -13.87 -22.11
C ALA A 450 -31.56 -13.54 -21.30
N GLU A 451 -31.77 -12.27 -20.94
CA GLU A 451 -32.96 -11.79 -20.20
C GLU A 451 -34.27 -12.08 -20.95
N SER A 452 -34.27 -11.98 -22.29
CA SER A 452 -35.46 -12.24 -23.11
C SER A 452 -35.90 -13.71 -23.13
N VAL A 453 -35.00 -14.64 -22.78
CA VAL A 453 -35.30 -16.08 -22.72
C VAL A 453 -35.94 -16.42 -21.38
N ALA A 454 -35.41 -15.88 -20.29
CA ALA A 454 -35.95 -16.04 -18.94
C ALA A 454 -35.57 -14.83 -18.10
N SER A 455 -36.54 -14.32 -17.31
CA SER A 455 -36.29 -13.22 -16.37
C SER A 455 -35.19 -13.60 -15.38
N THR A 456 -34.24 -12.70 -15.15
CA THR A 456 -33.17 -12.89 -14.17
C THR A 456 -33.48 -12.29 -12.80
N CYS A 457 -34.72 -11.78 -12.62
CA CYS A 457 -35.25 -11.42 -11.32
C CYS A 457 -35.48 -12.70 -10.50
N VAL A 458 -34.72 -12.85 -9.42
CA VAL A 458 -34.79 -14.03 -8.53
C VAL A 458 -35.94 -13.88 -7.52
N GLY A 459 -36.30 -12.64 -7.18
CA GLY A 459 -37.16 -12.32 -6.04
C GLY A 459 -36.34 -11.94 -4.82
N GLU A 460 -37.00 -11.65 -3.70
CA GLU A 460 -36.40 -11.27 -2.42
C GLU A 460 -35.46 -10.06 -2.53
N GLY A 461 -35.78 -9.15 -3.46
CA GLY A 461 -35.00 -7.95 -3.74
C GLY A 461 -33.74 -8.16 -4.58
N LEU A 462 -33.52 -9.35 -5.16
CA LEU A 462 -32.34 -9.70 -5.97
C LEU A 462 -32.66 -9.91 -7.46
N ALA A 463 -31.79 -9.38 -8.33
CA ALA A 463 -31.72 -9.72 -9.75
C ALA A 463 -30.28 -10.10 -10.15
N LEU A 464 -30.14 -11.11 -11.01
CA LEU A 464 -28.85 -11.66 -11.44
C LEU A 464 -28.72 -11.64 -12.98
N PRO A 465 -28.73 -10.47 -13.64
CA PRO A 465 -28.54 -10.40 -15.08
C PRO A 465 -27.20 -11.02 -15.46
N HIS A 466 -27.17 -11.89 -16.46
CA HIS A 466 -25.98 -12.66 -16.76
C HIS A 466 -25.85 -12.99 -18.24
N ALA A 467 -24.60 -13.09 -18.71
CA ALA A 467 -24.30 -13.49 -20.08
C ALA A 467 -23.03 -14.32 -20.16
N ARG A 468 -22.99 -15.22 -21.15
CA ARG A 468 -21.81 -16.01 -21.49
C ARG A 468 -21.15 -15.48 -22.76
N LEU A 469 -19.89 -15.09 -22.67
CA LEU A 469 -19.16 -14.39 -23.71
C LEU A 469 -18.17 -15.31 -24.44
N ASP A 470 -17.99 -15.10 -25.75
CA ASP A 470 -16.98 -15.80 -26.57
C ASP A 470 -15.54 -15.34 -26.29
N VAL A 471 -15.36 -14.32 -25.45
CA VAL A 471 -14.11 -13.60 -25.23
C VAL A 471 -13.89 -13.36 -23.74
N GLY A 472 -12.62 -13.30 -23.34
CA GLY A 472 -12.18 -13.14 -21.95
C GLY A 472 -11.66 -14.44 -21.33
N ASN A 473 -10.90 -14.31 -20.24
CA ASN A 473 -10.27 -15.43 -19.54
C ASN A 473 -10.62 -15.49 -18.05
N LYS A 474 -11.52 -14.63 -17.57
CA LYS A 474 -12.00 -14.56 -16.19
C LYS A 474 -13.44 -14.05 -16.13
N ILE A 475 -14.14 -14.38 -15.05
CA ILE A 475 -15.45 -13.80 -14.75
C ILE A 475 -15.29 -12.32 -14.44
N VAL A 476 -16.21 -11.52 -14.97
CA VAL A 476 -16.30 -10.08 -14.75
C VAL A 476 -17.73 -9.78 -14.33
N GLY A 477 -17.92 -8.80 -13.46
CA GLY A 477 -19.25 -8.41 -13.05
C GLY A 477 -19.30 -7.06 -12.40
N ALA A 478 -20.51 -6.64 -12.10
CA ALA A 478 -20.80 -5.40 -11.41
C ALA A 478 -22.03 -5.58 -10.52
N MET A 479 -22.01 -4.97 -9.34
CA MET A 479 -23.15 -4.93 -8.42
C MET A 479 -23.70 -3.52 -8.34
N GLY A 480 -25.02 -3.40 -8.40
CA GLY A 480 -25.75 -2.17 -8.16
C GLY A 480 -26.71 -2.34 -6.99
N ILE A 481 -26.64 -1.40 -6.05
CA ILE A 481 -27.56 -1.30 -4.92
C ILE A 481 -28.47 -0.09 -5.17
N SER A 482 -29.77 -0.32 -5.06
CA SER A 482 -30.83 0.69 -5.13
C SER A 482 -31.52 0.80 -3.78
N HIS A 483 -31.29 1.90 -3.08
CA HIS A 483 -31.88 2.16 -1.76
C HIS A 483 -33.41 2.19 -1.79
N ASN A 484 -34.00 2.75 -2.84
CA ASN A 484 -35.45 2.84 -2.98
C ASN A 484 -36.09 1.57 -3.56
N GLY A 485 -35.25 0.65 -4.05
CA GLY A 485 -35.69 -0.49 -4.83
C GLY A 485 -36.13 -0.10 -6.24
N LEU A 486 -35.92 -1.01 -7.20
CA LEU A 486 -36.37 -0.88 -8.58
C LEU A 486 -37.66 -1.67 -8.74
N ASN A 487 -38.71 -1.02 -9.24
CA ASN A 487 -40.01 -1.65 -9.43
C ASN A 487 -40.01 -2.45 -10.74
N LEU A 488 -39.42 -3.64 -10.67
CA LEU A 488 -39.27 -4.58 -11.79
C LEU A 488 -40.26 -5.74 -11.64
N ASP A 489 -40.51 -6.45 -12.73
CA ASP A 489 -41.36 -7.64 -12.71
C ASP A 489 -40.62 -8.82 -12.04
N THR A 490 -40.89 -9.02 -10.75
CA THR A 490 -40.30 -10.07 -9.92
C THR A 490 -41.33 -11.16 -9.57
N PRO A 491 -40.91 -12.42 -9.35
CA PRO A 491 -41.84 -13.51 -9.02
C PRO A 491 -42.66 -13.30 -7.73
N ASP A 492 -42.14 -12.50 -6.80
CA ASP A 492 -42.73 -12.22 -5.48
C ASP A 492 -43.36 -10.83 -5.36
N GLY A 493 -43.29 -10.02 -6.44
CA GLY A 493 -43.78 -8.64 -6.46
C GLY A 493 -43.01 -7.65 -5.60
N ARG A 494 -41.86 -8.05 -5.01
CA ARG A 494 -41.02 -7.15 -4.20
C ARG A 494 -40.06 -6.34 -5.10
N PRO A 495 -39.77 -5.08 -4.76
CA PRO A 495 -38.83 -4.28 -5.54
C PRO A 495 -37.40 -4.84 -5.44
N VAL A 496 -36.63 -4.71 -6.53
CA VAL A 496 -35.24 -5.16 -6.60
C VAL A 496 -34.32 -4.12 -5.97
N HIS A 497 -33.69 -4.47 -4.86
CA HIS A 497 -32.72 -3.60 -4.18
C HIS A 497 -31.28 -3.89 -4.57
N CYS A 498 -30.96 -5.12 -4.99
CA CYS A 498 -29.62 -5.53 -5.41
C CYS A 498 -29.68 -6.19 -6.78
N MET A 499 -28.83 -5.72 -7.70
CA MET A 499 -28.65 -6.31 -9.01
C MET A 499 -27.18 -6.66 -9.22
N VAL A 500 -26.89 -7.91 -9.57
CA VAL A 500 -25.52 -8.38 -9.81
C VAL A 500 -25.38 -8.89 -11.24
N LEU A 501 -24.68 -8.09 -12.06
CA LEU A 501 -24.30 -8.45 -13.41
C LEU A 501 -23.16 -9.46 -13.40
N ILE A 502 -23.33 -10.57 -14.13
CA ILE A 502 -22.33 -11.65 -14.23
C ILE A 502 -22.01 -11.92 -15.70
N LEU A 503 -20.77 -11.62 -16.10
CA LEU A 503 -20.24 -11.87 -17.44
C LEU A 503 -19.18 -12.98 -17.36
N THR A 504 -19.48 -14.13 -17.94
CA THR A 504 -18.61 -15.32 -17.83
C THR A 504 -18.10 -15.77 -19.20
N PRO A 505 -16.80 -16.05 -19.38
CA PRO A 505 -16.32 -16.68 -20.59
C PRO A 505 -16.98 -18.04 -20.82
N LYS A 506 -17.33 -18.38 -22.07
CA LYS A 506 -17.92 -19.68 -22.43
C LYS A 506 -17.02 -20.87 -22.06
N SER A 507 -15.72 -20.64 -21.88
CA SER A 507 -14.77 -21.65 -21.39
C SER A 507 -14.91 -21.99 -19.90
N MET A 508 -15.77 -21.29 -19.13
CA MET A 508 -15.96 -21.48 -17.69
C MET A 508 -17.43 -21.72 -17.30
N PRO A 509 -18.10 -22.75 -17.85
CA PRO A 509 -19.53 -22.97 -17.61
C PRO A 509 -19.85 -23.38 -16.16
N GLU A 510 -18.97 -24.15 -15.50
CA GLU A 510 -19.17 -24.60 -14.11
C GLU A 510 -19.13 -23.42 -13.13
N ARG A 511 -18.09 -22.58 -13.24
CA ARG A 511 -17.95 -21.36 -12.44
C ARG A 511 -19.12 -20.39 -12.58
N HIS A 512 -19.75 -20.36 -13.76
CA HIS A 512 -20.94 -19.54 -13.97
C HIS A 512 -22.08 -19.94 -13.02
N LEU A 513 -22.32 -21.24 -12.90
CA LEU A 513 -23.38 -21.78 -12.06
C LEU A 513 -23.04 -21.66 -10.58
N GLU A 514 -21.77 -21.86 -10.20
CA GLU A 514 -21.28 -21.66 -8.82
C GLU A 514 -21.50 -20.22 -8.34
N VAL A 515 -21.22 -19.22 -9.17
CA VAL A 515 -21.45 -17.81 -8.81
C VAL A 515 -22.94 -17.51 -8.66
N LEU A 516 -23.76 -17.99 -9.60
CA LEU A 516 -25.21 -17.79 -9.53
C LEU A 516 -25.82 -18.47 -8.30
N SER A 517 -25.40 -19.71 -8.00
CA SER A 517 -25.89 -20.46 -6.83
C SER A 517 -25.49 -19.77 -5.53
N ALA A 518 -24.23 -19.34 -5.41
CA ALA A 518 -23.73 -18.63 -4.24
C ALA A 518 -24.50 -17.34 -3.98
N LEU A 519 -24.68 -16.49 -5.01
CA LEU A 519 -25.39 -15.21 -4.86
C LEU A 519 -26.89 -15.38 -4.57
N ALA A 520 -27.55 -16.32 -5.26
CA ALA A 520 -28.96 -16.59 -5.03
C ALA A 520 -29.21 -17.19 -3.63
N ALA A 521 -28.29 -18.01 -3.13
CA ALA A 521 -28.41 -18.62 -1.82
C ALA A 521 -27.98 -17.69 -0.67
N SER A 522 -27.04 -16.77 -0.91
CA SER A 522 -26.62 -15.79 0.09
C SER A 522 -27.57 -14.59 0.14
N ILE A 523 -27.68 -13.81 -0.94
CA ILE A 523 -28.45 -12.57 -0.97
C ILE A 523 -29.95 -12.89 -1.12
N GLY A 524 -30.31 -13.89 -1.93
CA GLY A 524 -31.71 -14.20 -2.24
C GLY A 524 -32.48 -14.97 -1.15
N ARG A 525 -31.87 -15.28 0.00
CA ARG A 525 -32.52 -16.08 1.05
C ARG A 525 -32.26 -15.64 2.49
N ASP A 526 -31.19 -14.90 2.76
CA ASP A 526 -30.84 -14.48 4.12
C ASP A 526 -31.32 -13.04 4.39
N ASP A 527 -32.41 -12.91 5.14
CA ASP A 527 -33.02 -11.63 5.50
C ASP A 527 -32.05 -10.67 6.21
N SER A 528 -31.06 -11.20 6.94
CA SER A 528 -30.08 -10.38 7.66
C SER A 528 -29.05 -9.77 6.70
N ILE A 529 -28.59 -10.55 5.72
CA ILE A 529 -27.74 -10.09 4.62
C ILE A 529 -28.48 -9.06 3.78
N GLN A 530 -29.74 -9.32 3.42
CA GLN A 530 -30.58 -8.39 2.65
C GLN A 530 -30.73 -7.06 3.38
N SER A 531 -31.11 -7.12 4.66
CA SER A 531 -31.27 -5.93 5.51
C SER A 531 -29.98 -5.12 5.60
N ALA A 532 -28.83 -5.79 5.75
CA ALA A 532 -27.54 -5.12 5.75
C ALA A 532 -27.23 -4.50 4.39
N LEU A 533 -27.24 -5.29 3.31
CA LEU A 533 -26.80 -4.91 1.97
C LEU A 533 -27.66 -3.80 1.36
N TYR A 534 -28.99 -3.85 1.52
CA TYR A 534 -29.91 -2.91 0.85
C TYR A 534 -29.86 -1.49 1.44
N HIS A 535 -29.26 -1.32 2.62
CA HIS A 535 -29.09 -0.02 3.29
C HIS A 535 -27.64 0.49 3.24
N ILE A 536 -26.77 -0.12 2.43
CA ILE A 536 -25.36 0.28 2.35
C ILE A 536 -25.19 1.53 1.49
N ASP A 537 -24.65 2.58 2.11
CA ASP A 537 -24.41 3.88 1.45
C ASP A 537 -23.07 3.99 0.69
N SER A 538 -22.20 2.98 0.77
CA SER A 538 -20.88 3.04 0.11
C SER A 538 -20.40 1.71 -0.47
N PRO A 539 -19.76 1.71 -1.66
CA PRO A 539 -19.16 0.51 -2.26
C PRO A 539 -18.20 -0.22 -1.34
N ALA A 540 -17.41 0.50 -0.53
CA ALA A 540 -16.47 -0.08 0.41
C ALA A 540 -17.15 -0.91 1.51
N HIS A 541 -18.33 -0.48 1.96
CA HIS A 541 -19.08 -1.22 2.98
C HIS A 541 -19.75 -2.46 2.38
N ALA A 542 -20.19 -2.40 1.11
CA ALA A 542 -20.73 -3.56 0.41
C ALA A 542 -19.63 -4.61 0.15
N ASP A 543 -18.46 -4.17 -0.30
CA ASP A 543 -17.26 -5.01 -0.44
C ASP A 543 -16.89 -5.69 0.90
N GLU A 544 -16.93 -4.93 2.00
CA GLU A 544 -16.70 -5.48 3.34
C GLU A 544 -17.76 -6.51 3.73
N LEU A 545 -19.06 -6.25 3.52
CA LEU A 545 -20.10 -7.22 3.84
C LEU A 545 -19.91 -8.53 3.04
N LEU A 546 -19.66 -8.43 1.74
CA LEU A 546 -19.53 -9.60 0.84
C LEU A 546 -18.31 -10.48 1.14
N HIS A 547 -17.24 -9.89 1.68
CA HIS A 547 -15.98 -10.61 1.85
C HIS A 547 -15.60 -10.83 3.33
N LEU A 548 -15.98 -9.95 4.25
CA LEU A 548 -15.51 -9.91 5.65
C LEU A 548 -16.57 -10.33 6.68
N ASP A 549 -17.82 -10.52 6.27
CA ASP A 549 -18.88 -10.97 7.17
C ASP A 549 -18.92 -12.51 7.26
N GLU A 550 -19.01 -13.03 8.49
CA GLU A 550 -19.08 -14.48 8.74
C GLU A 550 -20.32 -15.10 8.10
N GLN A 551 -21.40 -14.33 7.92
CA GLN A 551 -22.61 -14.78 7.25
C GLN A 551 -22.36 -15.10 5.77
N PHE A 552 -21.39 -14.44 5.13
CA PHE A 552 -21.00 -14.68 3.75
C PHE A 552 -19.90 -15.74 3.58
N GLU A 553 -19.16 -16.10 4.63
CA GLU A 553 -18.05 -17.07 4.50
C GLU A 553 -18.50 -18.43 3.98
N GLY A 554 -19.73 -18.86 4.32
CA GLY A 554 -20.30 -20.11 3.80
C GLY A 554 -20.60 -20.10 2.29
N TRP A 555 -20.70 -18.92 1.67
CA TRP A 555 -21.07 -18.75 0.26
C TRP A 555 -19.91 -18.24 -0.60
N ASN A 556 -18.99 -17.47 -0.01
CA ASN A 556 -17.82 -16.91 -0.67
C ASN A 556 -16.56 -17.73 -0.34
N TYR A 557 -16.59 -19.01 -0.70
CA TYR A 557 -15.52 -19.98 -0.43
C TYR A 557 -14.31 -19.82 -1.38
N TYR A 558 -13.18 -20.43 -1.01
CA TYR A 558 -11.98 -20.41 -1.83
C TYR A 558 -12.07 -21.37 -3.02
N LEU A 559 -11.65 -20.92 -4.20
CA LEU A 559 -11.78 -21.69 -5.45
C LEU A 559 -10.95 -22.98 -5.47
N ASP A 560 -9.91 -23.09 -4.64
CA ASP A 560 -9.06 -24.27 -4.49
C ASP A 560 -9.62 -25.32 -3.50
N GLU A 561 -10.59 -24.95 -2.66
CA GLU A 561 -11.24 -25.84 -1.68
C GLU A 561 -12.55 -26.48 -2.21
N GLY A 562 -13.12 -25.94 -3.29
CA GLY A 562 -14.41 -26.38 -3.88
C GLY A 562 -15.63 -25.95 -3.05
N GLU A 563 -16.87 -26.22 -3.55
CA GLU A 563 -18.09 -25.89 -2.79
C GLU A 563 -18.06 -26.50 -1.38
N PRO A 564 -18.43 -25.76 -0.32
CA PRO A 564 -18.61 -26.35 0.99
C PRO A 564 -19.67 -27.44 0.91
N ARG A 565 -19.32 -28.65 1.37
CA ARG A 565 -20.28 -29.76 1.47
C ARG A 565 -21.44 -29.30 2.34
N ARG A 566 -22.61 -29.09 1.72
CA ARG A 566 -23.83 -28.70 2.44
C ARG A 566 -24.04 -29.66 3.61
N PRO A 567 -24.33 -29.17 4.84
CA PRO A 567 -24.90 -30.05 5.84
C PRO A 567 -26.23 -30.58 5.29
N VAL A 568 -26.37 -31.90 5.31
CA VAL A 568 -27.51 -32.68 4.78
C VAL A 568 -28.80 -32.29 5.49
#